data_AF-A0A8I1HWV0-F1
#
_entry.id   AF-A0A8I1HWV0-F1
#
_cell.length_a   1.000
_cell.length_b   1.000
_cell.length_c   1.000
_cell.angle_alpha   90.00
_cell.angle_beta   90.00
_cell.angle_gamma   90.00
#
_symmetry.space_group_name_H-M   'P 1'
#
loop_
_entity.id
_entity.type
_entity.pdbx_description
1 polymer ?
#
loop_
_entity_poly.entity_id
_entity_poly.type
_entity_poly.pdbx_seq_one_letter_code
_entity_poly.pdbx_strand_id
1 'polypeptide(L)'
;MIDRIIAEVNGDIITLSDMENEGQLLFDRIAAEASMDDRQLALDAAWDQVLDSLIDQALITQEAAKNNIVVSEAEVDAPFNKWLPPPG
;
A
#
# COMPACT_ATOMS: atom_id res chain seq x y z
N MET A 1 -4.40 18.11 12.19
CA MET A 1 -3.10 18.02 11.50
C MET A 1 -3.40 18.05 10.01
N ILE A 2 -2.62 18.76 9.19
CA ILE A 2 -2.80 18.76 7.73
C ILE A 2 -1.83 17.74 7.17
N ASP A 3 -2.33 16.76 6.43
CA ASP A 3 -1.51 15.77 5.76
C ASP A 3 -0.80 16.39 4.53
N ARG A 4 0.44 16.00 4.29
CA ARG A 4 1.25 16.56 3.20
C ARG A 4 1.00 15.75 1.93
N ILE A 5 0.71 16.45 0.84
CA ILE A 5 0.60 15.87 -0.49
C ILE A 5 2.01 15.55 -1.01
N ILE A 6 2.22 14.31 -1.45
CA ILE A 6 3.48 13.85 -2.06
C ILE A 6 3.33 13.76 -3.58
N ALA A 7 2.20 13.26 -4.07
CA ALA A 7 1.93 13.12 -5.50
C ALA A 7 0.43 13.23 -5.83
N GLU A 8 0.13 13.48 -7.10
CA GLU A 8 -1.22 13.41 -7.67
C GLU A 8 -1.18 12.50 -8.91
N VAL A 9 -2.03 11.49 -8.95
CA VAL A 9 -2.11 10.46 -10.01
C VAL A 9 -3.52 10.47 -10.60
N ASN A 10 -3.69 11.10 -11.77
CA ASN A 10 -4.99 11.24 -12.44
C ASN A 10 -6.12 11.82 -11.55
N GLY A 11 -5.77 12.68 -10.60
CA GLY A 11 -6.71 13.27 -9.64
C GLY A 11 -6.82 12.55 -8.30
N ASP A 12 -6.20 11.37 -8.15
CA ASP A 12 -6.04 10.73 -6.84
C ASP A 12 -4.79 11.28 -6.14
N ILE A 13 -4.91 11.62 -4.87
CA ILE A 13 -3.84 12.23 -4.08
C ILE A 13 -3.14 11.13 -3.27
N ILE A 14 -1.81 11.07 -3.39
CA ILE A 14 -0.96 10.28 -2.51
C ILE A 14 -0.38 11.22 -1.46
N THR A 15 -0.59 10.87 -0.19
CA THR A 15 -0.18 11.66 0.96
C THR A 15 1.06 11.08 1.65
N LEU A 16 1.62 11.84 2.58
CA LEU A 16 2.72 11.38 3.44
C LEU A 16 2.25 10.20 4.32
N SER A 17 1.04 10.26 4.87
CA SER A 17 0.51 9.17 5.67
C SER A 17 0.38 7.88 4.87
N ASP A 18 0.00 7.96 3.58
CA ASP A 18 -0.07 6.78 2.71
C ASP A 18 1.32 6.13 2.52
N MET A 19 2.34 6.95 2.28
CA MET A 19 3.72 6.47 2.17
C MET A 19 4.22 5.85 3.47
N GLU A 20 3.96 6.50 4.61
CA GLU A 20 4.37 5.99 5.91
C GLU A 20 3.67 4.67 6.23
N ASN A 21 2.38 4.53 5.92
CA ASN A 21 1.61 3.31 6.17
C ASN A 21 2.06 2.14 5.27
N GLU A 22 2.22 2.38 3.97
CA GLU A 22 2.63 1.35 3.00
C GLU A 22 4.09 0.93 3.24
N GLY A 23 4.96 1.90 3.52
CA GLY A 23 6.39 1.69 3.67
C GLY A 23 6.86 1.30 5.06
N GLN A 24 6.01 1.38 6.10
CA GLN A 24 6.41 1.28 7.52
C GLN A 24 7.37 0.12 7.78
N LEU A 25 6.98 -1.10 7.39
CA LEU A 25 7.76 -2.30 7.64
C LEU A 25 9.13 -2.28 6.94
N LEU A 26 9.18 -1.72 5.72
CA LEU A 26 10.42 -1.63 4.95
C LEU A 26 11.34 -0.57 5.55
N PHE A 27 10.81 0.59 5.88
CA PHE A 27 11.57 1.68 6.50
C PHE A 27 12.12 1.26 7.86
N ASP A 28 11.31 0.59 8.69
CA ASP A 28 11.74 0.07 9.99
C ASP A 28 12.86 -0.97 9.84
N ARG A 29 12.76 -1.87 8.85
CA ARG A 29 13.81 -2.86 8.58
C ARG A 29 15.12 -2.18 8.19
N ILE A 30 15.09 -1.22 7.28
CA ILE A 30 16.28 -0.47 6.85
C ILE A 30 16.86 0.33 8.03
N ALA A 31 16.00 0.95 8.83
CA ALA A 31 16.39 1.64 10.05
C ALA A 31 16.98 0.69 11.11
N ALA A 32 16.67 -0.61 11.10
CA ALA A 32 17.26 -1.57 12.03
C ALA A 32 18.57 -2.19 11.51
N GLU A 33 18.64 -2.49 10.21
CA GLU A 33 19.66 -3.39 9.65
C GLU A 33 20.74 -2.68 8.82
N ALA A 34 20.45 -1.51 8.24
CA ALA A 34 21.40 -0.83 7.37
C ALA A 34 22.57 -0.21 8.14
N SER A 35 23.76 -0.26 7.55
CA SER A 35 24.95 0.43 8.05
C SER A 35 24.70 1.95 8.06
N MET A 36 25.37 2.69 8.95
CA MET A 36 25.17 4.14 9.03
C MET A 36 25.57 4.86 7.73
N ASP A 37 26.55 4.32 6.99
CA ASP A 37 27.04 4.88 5.74
C ASP A 37 26.05 4.64 4.58
N ASP A 38 25.33 3.52 4.60
CA ASP A 38 24.40 3.14 3.52
C ASP A 38 22.93 3.44 3.84
N ARG A 39 22.60 3.72 5.12
CA ARG A 39 21.20 3.85 5.58
C ARG A 39 20.42 4.90 4.80
N GLN A 40 21.00 6.09 4.58
CA GLN A 40 20.28 7.16 3.87
C GLN A 40 19.97 6.76 2.43
N LEU A 41 20.96 6.20 1.72
CA LEU A 41 20.79 5.72 0.35
C LEU A 41 19.72 4.62 0.27
N ALA A 42 19.74 3.68 1.23
CA ALA A 42 18.77 2.60 1.31
C ALA A 42 17.36 3.12 1.61
N LEU A 43 17.22 4.11 2.49
CA LEU A 43 15.94 4.76 2.77
C LEU A 43 15.43 5.49 1.52
N ASP A 44 16.25 6.28 0.85
CA ASP A 44 15.83 7.02 -0.36
C ASP A 44 15.34 6.04 -1.44
N ALA A 45 16.06 4.93 -1.67
CA ALA A 45 15.64 3.90 -2.62
C ALA A 45 14.32 3.23 -2.20
N ALA A 46 14.11 2.98 -0.90
CA ALA A 46 12.86 2.43 -0.39
C ALA A 46 11.70 3.41 -0.53
N TRP A 47 11.95 4.71 -0.37
CA TRP A 47 10.95 5.75 -0.59
C TRP A 47 10.46 5.75 -2.04
N ASP A 48 11.38 5.71 -3.00
CA ASP A 48 11.04 5.61 -4.42
C ASP A 48 10.23 4.34 -4.71
N GLN A 49 10.66 3.19 -4.17
CA GLN A 49 9.96 1.92 -4.36
C GLN A 49 8.52 1.93 -3.81
N VAL A 50 8.32 2.53 -2.63
CA VAL A 50 6.99 2.63 -2.02
C VAL A 50 6.10 3.58 -2.81
N LEU A 51 6.64 4.72 -3.26
CA LEU A 51 5.89 5.67 -4.09
C LEU A 51 5.45 5.02 -5.41
N ASP A 52 6.35 4.32 -6.10
CA ASP A 52 6.04 3.60 -7.34
C ASP A 52 4.93 2.56 -7.11
N SER A 53 4.99 1.81 -6.00
CA SER A 53 3.95 0.83 -5.68
C SER A 53 2.59 1.49 -5.43
N LEU A 54 2.54 2.63 -4.73
CA LEU A 54 1.30 3.38 -4.51
C LEU A 54 0.72 3.93 -5.81
N ILE A 55 1.57 4.42 -6.72
CA ILE A 55 1.15 4.89 -8.05
C ILE A 55 0.55 3.72 -8.84
N ASP A 56 1.22 2.58 -8.87
CA ASP A 56 0.73 1.39 -9.58
C ASP A 56 -0.62 0.91 -9.01
N GLN A 57 -0.76 0.86 -7.69
CA GLN A 57 -2.01 0.50 -7.02
C GLN A 57 -3.14 1.48 -7.37
N ALA A 58 -2.85 2.79 -7.40
CA ALA A 58 -3.82 3.80 -7.80
C ALA A 58 -4.28 3.60 -9.25
N LEU A 59 -3.34 3.41 -10.18
CA LEU A 59 -3.64 3.17 -11.60
C LEU A 59 -4.45 1.88 -11.80
N ILE A 60 -4.10 0.79 -11.12
CA ILE A 60 -4.85 -0.47 -11.17
C ILE A 60 -6.28 -0.27 -10.66
N THR A 61 -6.44 0.42 -9.53
CA THR A 61 -7.75 0.68 -8.93
C THR A 61 -8.62 1.54 -9.85
N GLN A 62 -8.05 2.58 -10.45
CA GLN A 62 -8.74 3.43 -11.42
C GLN A 62 -9.19 2.64 -12.66
N GLU A 63 -8.33 1.80 -13.21
CA GLU A 63 -8.68 0.96 -14.36
C GLU A 63 -9.73 -0.10 -14.00
N ALA A 64 -9.64 -0.72 -12.82
CA ALA A 64 -10.64 -1.66 -12.34
C ALA A 64 -12.03 -0.99 -12.20
N ALA A 65 -12.07 0.21 -11.63
CA ALA A 65 -13.30 0.99 -11.49
C ALA A 65 -13.90 1.36 -12.85
N LYS A 66 -13.07 1.78 -13.83
CA LYS A 66 -13.53 2.03 -15.22
C LYS A 66 -14.14 0.79 -15.87
N ASN A 67 -13.64 -0.39 -15.53
CA ASN A 67 -14.13 -1.67 -16.04
C ASN A 67 -15.27 -2.27 -15.19
N ASN A 68 -15.84 -1.52 -14.24
CA ASN A 68 -16.90 -1.96 -13.32
C ASN A 68 -16.52 -3.20 -12.48
N ILE A 69 -15.23 -3.41 -12.23
CA ILE A 69 -14.76 -4.42 -11.30
C ILE A 69 -14.83 -3.78 -9.91
N VAL A 70 -15.96 -3.96 -9.25
CA VAL A 70 -16.17 -3.50 -7.87
C VAL A 70 -16.20 -4.73 -6.99
N VAL A 71 -15.14 -4.96 -6.23
CA VAL A 71 -15.15 -5.98 -5.18
C VAL A 71 -16.12 -5.51 -4.11
N SER A 72 -17.28 -6.15 -4.01
CA SER A 72 -18.22 -5.88 -2.92
C SER A 72 -17.76 -6.61 -1.66
N GLU A 73 -18.00 -6.05 -0.48
CA GLU A 73 -17.68 -6.72 0.81
C GLU A 73 -18.26 -8.14 0.87
N ALA A 74 -19.40 -8.39 0.22
CA ALA A 74 -20.04 -9.70 0.12
C ALA A 74 -19.21 -10.78 -0.61
N GLU A 75 -18.26 -10.40 -1.48
CA GLU A 75 -17.38 -11.35 -2.18
C GLU A 75 -16.15 -11.74 -1.35
N VAL A 76 -15.74 -10.90 -0.38
CA VAL A 76 -14.59 -11.16 0.50
C VAL A 76 -14.95 -12.12 1.63
N ASP A 77 -16.22 -12.15 2.08
CA ASP A 77 -16.71 -13.04 3.13
C ASP A 77 -17.00 -14.49 2.67
N ALA A 78 -17.03 -14.73 1.36
CA ALA A 78 -17.39 -16.03 0.79
C ALA A 78 -16.37 -17.19 1.01
N PRO A 79 -15.06 -16.96 1.25
CA PRO A 79 -14.14 -18.07 1.51
C PRO A 79 -14.01 -18.50 2.97
N PHE A 80 -14.44 -17.70 3.96
CA PHE A 80 -14.14 -18.00 5.37
C PHE A 80 -15.10 -19.03 6.00
N ASN A 81 -16.34 -19.14 5.50
CA ASN A 81 -17.36 -19.99 6.10
C ASN A 81 -17.39 -21.45 5.57
N LYS A 82 -16.49 -21.83 4.66
CA LYS A 82 -16.49 -23.17 4.04
C LYS A 82 -15.65 -24.22 4.80
N TRP A 83 -14.95 -23.85 5.88
CA TRP A 83 -14.03 -24.77 6.59
C TRP A 83 -14.55 -25.29 7.95
N LEU A 84 -15.67 -24.80 8.50
CA LEU A 84 -16.18 -25.33 9.77
C LEU A 84 -17.02 -26.60 9.54
N PRO A 85 -16.57 -27.79 9.98
CA PRO A 85 -17.45 -28.96 10.02
C PRO A 85 -18.58 -28.73 11.05
N PRO A 86 -19.80 -29.23 10.80
CA PRO A 86 -20.91 -29.09 11.72
C PRO A 86 -20.58 -29.77 13.07
N PRO A 87 -21.00 -29.19 14.21
CA PRO A 87 -20.85 -29.83 15.51
C PRO A 87 -21.67 -31.13 15.53
N GLY A 88 -21.00 -32.22 15.89
CA GLY A 88 -21.62 -33.53 16.18
C GLY A 88 -22.23 -33.58 17.57
#